data_AF-A0A3B8RTM8-F1
#
_entry.id   AF-A0A3B8RTM8-F1
#
_cell.length_a   1.000
_cell.length_b   1.000
_cell.length_c   1.000
_cell.angle_alpha   90.00
_cell.angle_beta   90.00
_cell.angle_gamma   90.00
#
_symmetry.space_group_name_H-M   'P 1'
#
loop_
_entity.id
_entity.type
_entity.pdbx_description
1 polymer ?
#
loop_
_entity_poly.entity_id
_entity_poly.type
_entity_poly.pdbx_seq_one_letter_code
_entity_poly.pdbx_strand_id
1 'polypeptide(L)'
;MKDYLEKADYNHYEISNFAKPGKECEHNKIYWKNEDYIGVGAGASGKIGLKRSENPDDVNKYIVLIKYIKNDILHNQKISRETEISETVFLGLRMLEGLNLTRFKNRFGKDFFILFKKEYGKLLDLNLLEEENGSVKLTRTALFLSNEVFVEFV
;
A
#
# COMPACT_ATOMS: atom_id res chain seq x y z
N MET A 1 20.20 -13.28 2.08
CA MET A 1 18.81 -13.77 2.20
C MET A 1 18.07 -13.67 0.87
N LYS A 2 17.95 -12.47 0.26
CA LYS A 2 17.34 -12.28 -1.07
C LYS A 2 17.90 -13.22 -2.15
N ASP A 3 19.21 -13.17 -2.39
CA ASP A 3 19.83 -14.01 -3.44
C ASP A 3 19.70 -15.52 -3.20
N TYR A 4 19.52 -15.94 -1.94
CA TYR A 4 19.27 -17.33 -1.58
C TYR A 4 17.85 -17.76 -1.94
N LEU A 5 16.86 -16.92 -1.63
CA LEU A 5 15.45 -17.17 -1.91
C LEU A 5 15.14 -17.10 -3.42
N GLU A 6 15.74 -16.15 -4.13
CA GLU A 6 15.60 -16.05 -5.60
C GLU A 6 16.16 -17.28 -6.31
N LYS A 7 17.31 -17.81 -5.84
CA LYS A 7 17.86 -19.09 -6.34
C LYS A 7 16.96 -20.29 -6.03
N ALA A 8 16.07 -20.17 -5.05
CA ALA A 8 15.10 -21.18 -4.67
C ALA A 8 13.71 -20.96 -5.32
N ASP A 9 13.63 -20.12 -6.37
CA ASP A 9 12.40 -19.81 -7.13
C ASP A 9 11.35 -19.04 -6.33
N TYR A 10 11.80 -18.22 -5.38
CA TYR A 10 10.94 -17.25 -4.71
C TYR A 10 11.12 -15.85 -5.28
N ASN A 11 10.02 -15.23 -5.68
CA ASN A 11 9.96 -13.87 -6.18
C ASN A 11 9.84 -12.89 -5.02
N HIS A 12 10.70 -11.86 -5.01
CA HIS A 12 10.57 -10.71 -4.12
C HIS A 12 9.50 -9.76 -4.67
N TYR A 13 8.23 -10.02 -4.39
CA TYR A 13 7.13 -9.27 -5.01
C TYR A 13 6.78 -7.97 -4.26
N GLU A 14 7.09 -7.89 -2.97
CA GLU A 14 6.95 -6.68 -2.13
C GLU A 14 8.10 -6.58 -1.12
N ILE A 15 8.39 -5.37 -0.62
CA ILE A 15 9.61 -5.06 0.16
C ILE A 15 9.93 -6.06 1.27
N SER A 16 8.92 -6.54 2.00
CA SER A 16 9.09 -7.38 3.17
C SER A 16 8.81 -8.87 2.95
N ASN A 17 8.42 -9.30 1.74
CA ASN A 17 7.98 -10.68 1.54
C ASN A 17 8.35 -11.29 0.18
N PHE A 18 8.51 -12.60 0.21
CA PHE A 18 8.87 -13.44 -0.93
C PHE A 18 7.82 -14.53 -1.10
N ALA A 19 7.52 -14.90 -2.34
CA ALA A 19 6.61 -16.00 -2.61
C ALA A 19 6.97 -16.72 -3.89
N LYS A 20 6.60 -18.00 -3.98
CA LYS A 20 6.64 -18.71 -5.26
C LYS A 20 5.64 -18.08 -6.24
N PRO A 21 5.87 -18.18 -7.56
CA PRO A 21 4.94 -17.69 -8.57
C PRO A 21 3.50 -18.15 -8.30
N GLY A 22 2.55 -17.21 -8.24
CA GLY A 22 1.13 -17.50 -8.02
C GLY A 22 0.78 -17.88 -6.58
N LYS A 23 1.72 -17.71 -5.64
CA LYS A 23 1.52 -17.91 -4.19
C LYS A 23 1.75 -16.62 -3.40
N GLU A 24 1.76 -15.47 -4.08
CA GLU A 24 1.91 -14.19 -3.39
C GLU A 24 0.65 -13.88 -2.56
N CYS A 25 0.82 -13.11 -1.47
CA CYS A 25 -0.30 -12.75 -0.62
C CYS A 25 -1.21 -11.72 -1.31
N GLU A 26 -2.41 -12.14 -1.72
CA GLU A 26 -3.40 -11.26 -2.33
C GLU A 26 -3.86 -10.13 -1.39
N HIS A 27 -3.96 -10.39 -0.08
CA HIS A 27 -4.26 -9.34 0.89
C HIS A 27 -3.20 -8.23 0.89
N ASN A 28 -1.91 -8.59 0.89
CA ASN A 28 -0.82 -7.61 0.81
C ASN A 28 -0.91 -6.82 -0.50
N LYS A 29 -1.16 -7.50 -1.64
CA LYS A 29 -1.30 -6.82 -2.95
C LYS A 29 -2.42 -5.80 -2.94
N ILE A 30 -3.61 -6.17 -2.45
CA ILE A 30 -4.79 -5.28 -2.35
C ILE A 30 -4.44 -4.07 -1.47
N TYR A 31 -3.81 -4.30 -0.32
CA TYR A 31 -3.44 -3.25 0.61
C TYR A 31 -2.38 -2.30 0.02
N TRP A 32 -1.31 -2.83 -0.59
CA TRP A 32 -0.26 -2.04 -1.25
C TRP A 32 -0.76 -1.29 -2.49
N LYS A 33 -1.75 -1.85 -3.20
CA LYS A 33 -2.43 -1.16 -4.32
C LYS A 33 -3.47 -0.14 -3.84
N ASN A 34 -3.62 0.04 -2.53
CA ASN A 34 -4.57 0.91 -1.86
C ASN A 34 -6.02 0.70 -2.33
N GLU A 35 -6.39 -0.54 -2.61
CA GLU A 35 -7.72 -0.96 -3.05
C GLU A 35 -8.68 -1.09 -1.88
N ASP A 36 -9.96 -1.30 -2.19
CA ASP A 36 -10.98 -1.52 -1.18
C ASP A 36 -10.88 -2.95 -0.62
N TYR A 37 -11.04 -3.08 0.69
CA TYR A 37 -11.07 -4.35 1.40
C TYR A 37 -11.89 -4.25 2.68
N ILE A 38 -12.44 -5.38 3.11
CA ILE A 38 -13.20 -5.47 4.36
C ILE A 38 -12.36 -6.09 5.46
N GLY A 39 -12.47 -5.55 6.67
CA GLY A 39 -11.88 -6.11 7.88
C GLY A 39 -12.87 -7.05 8.55
N VAL A 40 -12.54 -8.33 8.64
CA VAL A 40 -13.38 -9.35 9.30
C VAL A 40 -12.61 -9.95 10.47
N GLY A 41 -13.25 -10.02 11.64
CA GLY A 41 -12.63 -10.47 12.89
C GLY A 41 -12.29 -9.33 13.84
N ALA A 42 -12.07 -9.68 15.12
CA ALA A 42 -11.65 -8.72 16.13
C ALA A 42 -10.32 -8.05 15.74
N GLY A 43 -10.22 -6.74 15.91
CA GLY A 43 -9.05 -5.92 15.56
C GLY A 43 -8.79 -5.76 14.06
N ALA A 44 -9.65 -6.29 13.18
CA ALA A 44 -9.46 -6.15 11.75
C ALA A 44 -9.81 -4.73 11.28
N SER A 45 -8.98 -4.19 10.39
CA SER A 45 -9.26 -2.94 9.69
C SER A 45 -9.83 -3.20 8.30
N GLY A 46 -10.65 -2.28 7.81
CA GLY A 46 -11.19 -2.27 6.46
C GLY A 46 -11.13 -0.87 5.86
N LYS A 47 -11.13 -0.79 4.53
CA LYS A 47 -11.21 0.47 3.79
C LYS A 47 -12.14 0.28 2.59
N ILE A 48 -13.17 1.11 2.50
CA ILE A 48 -14.04 1.19 1.31
C ILE A 48 -14.14 2.64 0.88
N GLY A 49 -13.62 2.96 -0.30
CA GLY A 49 -13.48 4.32 -0.79
C GLY A 49 -12.70 5.20 0.19
N LEU A 50 -13.31 6.31 0.59
CA LEU A 50 -12.72 7.27 1.54
C LEU A 50 -13.11 7.00 3.01
N LYS A 51 -13.53 5.78 3.34
CA LYS A 51 -13.90 5.39 4.69
C LYS A 51 -13.04 4.23 5.16
N ARG A 52 -12.38 4.43 6.30
CA ARG A 52 -11.72 3.37 7.06
C ARG A 52 -12.65 2.89 8.16
N SER A 53 -12.57 1.62 8.46
CA SER A 53 -13.31 0.95 9.53
C SER A 53 -12.34 0.13 10.35
N GLU A 54 -12.57 0.04 11.66
CA GLU A 54 -11.83 -0.82 12.56
C GLU A 54 -12.80 -1.57 13.46
N ASN A 55 -12.62 -2.89 13.53
CA ASN A 55 -13.34 -3.76 14.44
C ASN A 55 -12.72 -3.65 15.85
N PRO A 56 -13.52 -3.73 16.92
CA PRO A 56 -12.98 -3.84 18.28
C PRO A 56 -11.92 -4.94 18.37
N ASP A 57 -10.80 -4.63 19.00
CA ASP A 57 -9.69 -5.56 19.28
C ASP A 57 -10.09 -6.65 20.30
N ASP A 58 -10.94 -6.29 21.26
CA ASP A 58 -11.52 -7.23 22.20
C ASP A 58 -12.54 -8.16 21.52
N VAL A 59 -12.25 -9.46 21.59
CA VAL A 59 -13.05 -10.52 20.95
C VAL A 59 -14.49 -10.55 21.48
N ASN A 60 -14.71 -10.31 22.78
CA ASN A 60 -16.07 -10.33 23.35
C ASN A 60 -16.88 -9.15 22.85
N LYS A 61 -16.28 -7.94 22.83
CA LYS A 61 -16.90 -6.74 22.25
C LYS A 61 -17.22 -6.97 20.77
N TYR A 62 -16.30 -7.54 20.00
CA TYR A 62 -16.55 -7.88 18.59
C TYR A 62 -17.74 -8.84 18.43
N ILE A 63 -17.79 -9.93 19.19
CA ILE A 63 -18.90 -10.90 19.15
C ILE A 63 -20.25 -10.26 19.49
N VAL A 64 -20.29 -9.39 20.52
CA VAL A 64 -21.51 -8.68 20.90
C VAL A 64 -21.94 -7.70 19.80
N LEU A 65 -20.98 -6.93 19.25
CA LEU A 65 -21.21 -5.94 18.20
C LEU A 65 -21.85 -6.56 16.96
N ILE A 66 -21.27 -7.66 16.45
CA ILE A 66 -21.76 -8.33 15.24
C ILE A 66 -23.12 -8.99 15.45
N LYS A 67 -23.40 -9.52 16.65
CA LYS A 67 -24.65 -10.22 16.95
C LYS A 67 -25.83 -9.28 17.20
N TYR A 68 -25.58 -8.16 17.87
CA TYR A 68 -26.67 -7.35 18.44
C TYR A 68 -26.74 -5.93 17.88
N ILE A 69 -25.65 -5.36 17.36
CA ILE A 69 -25.58 -3.93 17.06
C ILE A 69 -25.38 -3.60 15.58
N LYS A 70 -25.45 -4.61 14.68
CA LYS A 70 -25.46 -4.49 13.20
C LYS A 70 -24.57 -3.37 12.63
N ASN A 71 -23.32 -3.68 12.27
CA ASN A 71 -22.39 -2.98 11.36
C ASN A 71 -22.19 -1.44 11.45
N ASP A 72 -23.00 -0.68 12.19
CA ASP A 72 -23.00 0.79 12.19
C ASP A 72 -22.02 1.37 13.23
N ILE A 73 -21.49 0.52 14.13
CA ILE A 73 -20.54 0.91 15.21
C ILE A 73 -19.08 0.64 14.82
N LEU A 74 -18.78 0.47 13.54
CA LEU A 74 -17.38 0.50 13.11
C LEU A 74 -16.86 1.93 13.29
N HIS A 75 -15.68 2.09 13.89
CA HIS A 75 -15.02 3.39 13.95
C HIS A 75 -14.73 3.82 12.51
N ASN A 76 -15.61 4.66 11.98
CA ASN A 76 -15.58 5.06 10.59
C ASN A 76 -14.82 6.37 10.46
N GLN A 77 -13.54 6.30 10.11
CA GLN A 77 -12.74 7.48 9.82
C GLN A 77 -12.89 7.84 8.34
N LYS A 78 -13.35 9.07 8.08
CA LYS A 78 -13.30 9.62 6.73
C LYS A 78 -11.89 10.11 6.43
N ILE A 79 -11.32 9.68 5.31
CA ILE A 79 -10.05 10.21 4.80
C ILE A 79 -10.30 11.25 3.70
N SER A 80 -9.40 12.21 3.54
CA SER A 80 -9.49 13.18 2.44
C SER A 80 -8.99 12.55 1.13
N ARG A 81 -9.28 13.22 0.02
CA ARG A 81 -8.80 12.77 -1.29
C ARG A 81 -7.28 12.93 -1.42
N GLU A 82 -6.73 13.98 -0.80
CA GLU A 82 -5.30 14.24 -0.72
C GLU A 82 -4.59 13.12 0.05
N THR A 83 -5.14 12.73 1.20
CA THR A 83 -4.64 11.58 1.98
C THR A 83 -4.65 10.30 1.15
N GLU A 84 -5.75 10.00 0.43
CA GLU A 84 -5.81 8.81 -0.42
C GLU A 84 -4.77 8.83 -1.55
N ILE A 85 -4.50 10.00 -2.13
CA ILE A 85 -3.49 10.18 -3.17
C ILE A 85 -2.10 9.87 -2.60
N SER A 86 -1.69 10.55 -1.52
CA SER A 86 -0.41 10.33 -0.84
C SER A 86 -0.24 8.87 -0.41
N GLU A 87 -1.28 8.28 0.16
CA GLU A 87 -1.27 6.87 0.56
C GLU A 87 -1.10 5.92 -0.61
N THR A 88 -1.74 6.19 -1.75
CA THR A 88 -1.58 5.35 -2.93
C THR A 88 -0.15 5.37 -3.45
N VAL A 89 0.55 6.50 -3.33
CA VAL A 89 1.95 6.61 -3.73
C VAL A 89 2.83 5.76 -2.81
N PHE A 90 2.87 6.03 -1.50
CA PHE A 90 3.81 5.34 -0.64
C PHE A 90 3.47 3.85 -0.48
N LEU A 91 2.18 3.47 -0.46
CA LEU A 91 1.79 2.06 -0.43
C LEU A 91 2.18 1.35 -1.73
N GLY A 92 2.01 2.01 -2.88
CA GLY A 92 2.39 1.45 -4.18
C GLY A 92 3.90 1.19 -4.28
N LEU A 93 4.72 2.06 -3.69
CA LEU A 93 6.18 1.89 -3.63
C LEU A 93 6.62 0.69 -2.78
N ARG A 94 5.72 0.06 -2.01
CA ARG A 94 5.99 -1.19 -1.28
C ARG A 94 6.00 -2.41 -2.17
N MET A 95 5.42 -2.31 -3.37
CA MET A 95 5.51 -3.36 -4.38
C MET A 95 6.83 -3.21 -5.14
N LEU A 96 7.47 -4.33 -5.50
CA LEU A 96 8.69 -4.27 -6.32
C LEU A 96 8.41 -3.81 -7.77
N GLU A 97 7.19 -3.98 -8.26
CA GLU A 97 6.72 -3.36 -9.50
C GLU A 97 6.50 -1.84 -9.37
N GLY A 98 6.42 -1.34 -8.14
CA GLY A 98 6.19 0.06 -7.81
C GLY A 98 4.78 0.59 -8.12
N LEU A 99 4.68 1.90 -8.16
CA LEU A 99 3.46 2.64 -8.47
C LEU A 99 3.23 2.69 -9.98
N ASN A 100 2.21 1.98 -10.47
CA ASN A 100 1.79 2.08 -11.87
C ASN A 100 1.16 3.45 -12.16
N LEU A 101 1.81 4.24 -13.03
CA LEU A 101 1.43 5.62 -13.31
C LEU A 101 0.12 5.75 -14.10
N THR A 102 -0.16 4.78 -14.97
CA THR A 102 -1.42 4.75 -15.74
C THR A 102 -2.61 4.51 -14.81
N ARG A 103 -2.49 3.53 -13.90
CA ARG A 103 -3.52 3.25 -12.89
C ARG A 103 -3.71 4.44 -11.95
N PHE A 104 -2.62 5.08 -11.51
CA PHE A 104 -2.67 6.29 -10.70
C PHE A 104 -3.44 7.41 -11.43
N LYS A 105 -3.07 7.71 -12.68
CA LYS A 105 -3.72 8.75 -13.48
C LYS A 105 -5.20 8.46 -13.73
N ASN A 106 -5.55 7.22 -14.05
CA ASN A 106 -6.95 6.82 -14.25
C ASN A 106 -7.77 6.94 -12.96
N ARG A 107 -7.19 6.59 -11.80
CA ARG A 107 -7.87 6.66 -10.50
C ARG A 107 -8.07 8.11 -10.03
N PHE A 108 -7.10 8.99 -10.24
CA PHE A 108 -7.10 10.33 -9.66
C PHE A 108 -7.38 11.47 -10.66
N GLY A 109 -7.27 11.23 -11.96
CA GLY A 109 -7.30 12.27 -12.98
C GLY A 109 -6.14 13.27 -12.86
N LYS A 110 -5.06 12.87 -12.18
CA LYS A 110 -3.90 13.71 -11.89
C LYS A 110 -2.63 13.02 -12.38
N ASP A 111 -1.64 13.83 -12.72
CA ASP A 111 -0.33 13.34 -13.13
C ASP A 111 0.61 13.30 -11.93
N PHE A 112 1.26 12.14 -11.72
CA PHE A 112 2.17 11.92 -10.59
C PHE A 112 3.33 12.92 -10.59
N PHE A 113 3.96 13.16 -11.75
CA PHE A 113 5.14 14.02 -11.86
C PHE A 113 4.80 15.49 -11.67
N ILE A 114 3.53 15.88 -11.87
CA ILE A 114 3.05 17.22 -11.59
C ILE A 114 2.78 17.37 -10.08
N LEU A 115 2.09 16.41 -9.48
CA LEU A 115 1.73 16.47 -8.06
C LEU A 115 2.94 16.39 -7.13
N PHE A 116 3.89 15.51 -7.44
CA PHE A 116 5.02 15.18 -6.58
C PHE A 116 6.36 15.58 -7.21
N LYS A 117 6.38 16.65 -8.02
CA LYS A 117 7.55 17.09 -8.77
C LYS A 117 8.79 17.25 -7.89
N LYS A 118 8.61 17.84 -6.71
CA LYS A 118 9.69 18.20 -5.79
C LYS A 118 10.23 16.95 -5.08
N GLU A 119 9.33 16.14 -4.55
CA GLU A 119 9.60 14.91 -3.82
C GLU A 119 10.28 13.90 -4.76
N TYR A 120 9.71 13.71 -5.95
CA TYR A 120 10.27 12.86 -6.99
C TYR A 120 11.66 13.31 -7.42
N GLY A 121 11.86 14.61 -7.71
CA GLY A 121 13.16 15.13 -8.12
C GLY A 121 14.24 14.89 -7.07
N LYS A 122 13.95 15.19 -5.79
CA LYS A 122 14.87 14.92 -4.67
C LYS A 122 15.25 13.45 -4.58
N LEU A 123 14.27 12.54 -4.65
CA LEU A 123 14.50 11.11 -4.51
C LEU A 123 15.19 10.49 -5.73
N LEU A 124 14.95 11.04 -6.92
CA LEU A 124 15.65 10.66 -8.15
C LEU A 124 17.12 11.08 -8.10
N ASP A 125 17.42 12.30 -7.65
CA ASP A 125 18.80 12.80 -7.49
C ASP A 125 19.61 11.96 -6.50
N LEU A 126 18.94 11.39 -5.49
CA LEU A 126 19.52 10.47 -4.52
C LEU A 126 19.58 9.01 -5.01
N ASN A 127 19.15 8.73 -6.24
CA ASN A 127 19.06 7.38 -6.82
C ASN A 127 18.21 6.42 -5.97
N LEU A 128 17.14 6.94 -5.35
CA LEU A 128 16.23 6.16 -4.51
C LEU A 128 14.97 5.69 -5.26
N LEU A 129 14.62 6.39 -6.34
CA LEU A 129 13.54 6.01 -7.24
C LEU A 129 14.07 5.78 -8.66
N GLU A 130 13.42 4.88 -9.38
CA GLU A 130 13.62 4.65 -10.80
C GLU A 130 12.28 4.46 -11.53
N GLU A 131 12.28 4.76 -12.81
CA GLU A 131 11.15 4.51 -13.71
C GLU A 131 11.41 3.24 -14.52
N GLU A 132 10.46 2.31 -14.49
CA GLU A 132 10.52 1.09 -15.31
C GLU A 132 9.11 0.67 -15.72
N ASN A 133 8.92 0.33 -17.00
CA ASN A 133 7.65 -0.19 -17.53
C ASN A 133 6.41 0.66 -17.19
N GLY A 134 6.55 1.99 -17.18
CA GLY A 134 5.46 2.92 -16.85
C GLY A 134 5.10 2.96 -15.36
N SER A 135 5.99 2.51 -14.49
CA SER A 135 5.85 2.57 -13.03
C SER A 135 7.04 3.29 -12.41
N VAL A 136 6.80 3.96 -11.28
CA VAL A 136 7.85 4.51 -10.41
C VAL A 136 8.06 3.54 -9.26
N LYS A 137 9.29 3.08 -9.06
CA LYS A 137 9.63 2.08 -8.03
C LYS A 137 10.90 2.45 -7.28
N LEU A 138 11.11 1.80 -6.14
CA LEU A 138 12.36 1.91 -5.40
C LEU A 138 13.49 1.25 -6.18
N THR A 139 14.66 1.89 -6.20
CA THR A 139 15.88 1.22 -6.69
C THR A 139 16.24 0.05 -5.76
N ARG A 140 17.04 -0.90 -6.26
CA ARG A 140 17.48 -2.06 -5.46
C ARG A 140 18.12 -1.67 -4.13
N THR A 141 18.88 -0.58 -4.11
CA THR A 141 19.55 -0.05 -2.90
C THR A 141 18.55 0.64 -1.96
N ALA A 142 17.53 1.29 -2.51
CA ALA A 142 16.55 2.04 -1.73
C ALA A 142 15.57 1.17 -0.96
N LEU A 143 15.47 -0.14 -1.24
CA LEU A 143 14.61 -1.07 -0.48
C LEU A 143 14.88 -1.02 1.04
N PHE A 144 16.14 -0.87 1.44
CA PHE A 144 16.54 -0.76 2.84
C PHE A 144 16.28 0.63 3.46
N LEU A 145 16.09 1.64 2.62
CA LEU A 145 15.78 3.02 3.00
C LEU A 145 14.31 3.38 2.68
N SER A 146 13.48 2.37 2.46
CA SER A 146 12.11 2.55 1.94
C SER A 146 11.27 3.46 2.82
N ASN A 147 11.40 3.38 4.13
CA ASN A 147 10.70 4.28 5.06
C ASN A 147 11.08 5.76 4.86
N GLU A 148 12.36 6.06 4.61
CA GLU A 148 12.81 7.44 4.33
C GLU A 148 12.18 7.95 3.03
N VAL A 149 12.02 7.08 2.03
CA VAL A 149 11.35 7.43 0.77
C VAL A 149 9.86 7.70 1.00
N PHE A 150 9.19 6.89 1.83
CA PHE A 150 7.75 7.00 2.07
C PHE A 150 7.37 8.30 2.76
N VAL A 151 8.18 8.75 3.71
CA VAL A 151 7.92 9.98 4.47
C VAL A 151 7.88 11.23 3.58
N GLU A 152 8.60 11.23 2.45
CA GLU A 152 8.55 12.37 1.52
C GLU A 152 7.18 12.56 0.85
N PHE A 153 6.32 11.54 0.82
CA PHE A 153 5.02 11.58 0.15
C PHE A 153 3.82 11.78 1.09
N VAL A 154 4.04 11.84 2.41
CA VAL A 154 2.99 11.88 3.45
C VAL A 154 2.93 13.22 4.16
#